data_AF-A0A7W8YAP8-F1
#
_entry.id   AF-A0A7W8YAP8-F1
#
_cell.length_a   1.000
_cell.length_b   1.000
_cell.length_c   1.000
_cell.angle_alpha   90.00
_cell.angle_beta   90.00
_cell.angle_gamma   90.00
#
_symmetry.space_group_name_H-M   'P 1'
#
loop_
_entity.id
_entity.type
_entity.pdbx_description
1 polymer ?
#
loop_
_entity_poly.entity_id
_entity_poly.type
_entity_poly.pdbx_seq_one_letter_code
_entity_poly.pdbx_strand_id
1 'polypeptide(L)'
;MPNFRMIPILKSPNLTGVILATLFTFGIAACAPAQSTTIRDAEFTGSAVEYQADFEQCLRGKGYEVSAGDAKGRPESVVVPVGINTREESKAFFDAMQECTNELAPRPVVDTDAEVSAFYRKWIERWDCLAGQGYDVGSRLTEASFRDKFRDKTLNSTPHELLSTEQQEKAYLACPISQDEFWG
;
A
#
# COMPACT_ATOMS: atom_id res chain seq x y z
N MET A 1 -26.08 36.92 -8.90
CA MET A 1 -24.94 37.86 -9.01
C MET A 1 -24.68 38.46 -7.64
N PRO A 2 -23.57 38.07 -6.98
CA PRO A 2 -22.78 39.03 -6.23
C PRO A 2 -21.32 39.05 -6.71
N ASN A 3 -20.81 40.26 -6.89
CA ASN A 3 -19.44 40.60 -7.21
C ASN A 3 -18.51 40.25 -6.04
N PHE A 4 -17.49 39.44 -6.29
CA PHE A 4 -16.28 39.42 -5.45
C PHE A 4 -15.11 39.98 -6.26
N ARG A 5 -14.73 41.22 -5.92
CA ARG A 5 -13.45 41.84 -6.25
C ARG A 5 -12.53 41.66 -5.04
N MET A 6 -11.37 41.03 -5.23
CA MET A 6 -10.19 41.16 -4.35
C MET A 6 -8.94 41.06 -5.25
N ILE A 7 -8.40 42.21 -5.67
CA ILE A 7 -7.13 42.84 -5.22
C ILE A 7 -5.87 42.03 -5.61
N PRO A 8 -5.09 42.49 -6.63
CA PRO A 8 -3.80 41.90 -7.01
C PRO A 8 -2.62 42.77 -6.53
N ILE A 9 -1.83 42.32 -5.56
CA ILE A 9 -0.62 43.01 -5.04
C ILE A 9 0.24 41.91 -4.38
N LEU A 10 1.51 41.59 -4.68
CA LEU A 10 2.70 42.40 -5.00
C LEU A 10 3.66 41.64 -5.94
N LYS A 11 4.16 42.36 -6.94
CA LYS A 11 5.35 42.10 -7.74
C LYS A 11 6.46 43.01 -7.23
N SER A 12 7.69 42.51 -7.02
CA SER A 12 8.99 43.24 -7.03
C SER A 12 10.12 42.33 -6.53
N PRO A 13 11.41 42.62 -6.81
CA PRO A 13 12.01 42.80 -8.13
C PRO A 13 13.28 41.94 -8.29
N ASN A 14 13.75 41.87 -9.54
CA ASN A 14 15.09 41.41 -9.91
C ASN A 14 16.18 42.15 -9.10
N LEU A 15 17.18 41.42 -8.63
CA LEU A 15 18.47 41.98 -8.23
C LEU A 15 19.59 41.25 -8.95
N THR A 16 20.05 41.97 -9.96
CA THR A 16 21.21 41.74 -10.82
C THR A 16 22.50 41.78 -10.01
N GLY A 17 23.33 40.74 -10.19
CA GLY A 17 24.80 40.85 -10.32
C GLY A 17 25.64 41.12 -9.08
N VAL A 18 26.55 40.19 -8.77
CA VAL A 18 28.00 40.46 -8.68
C VAL A 18 28.75 39.18 -9.06
N ILE A 19 29.58 39.30 -10.10
CA ILE A 19 30.66 38.38 -10.45
C ILE A 19 31.82 38.70 -9.51
N LEU A 20 32.35 37.71 -8.78
CA LEU A 20 33.73 37.78 -8.28
C LEU A 20 34.35 36.38 -8.32
N ALA A 21 35.29 36.23 -9.24
CA ALA A 21 36.16 35.07 -9.36
C ALA A 21 37.13 35.04 -8.17
N THR A 22 37.26 33.88 -7.53
CA THR A 22 38.41 33.60 -6.66
C THR A 22 38.90 32.19 -6.96
N LEU A 23 40.01 32.16 -7.69
CA LEU A 23 40.89 31.00 -7.87
C LEU A 23 41.47 30.62 -6.51
N PHE A 24 41.16 29.42 -6.01
CA PHE A 24 42.00 28.69 -5.08
C PHE A 24 42.09 27.23 -5.53
N THR A 25 43.21 26.92 -6.19
CA THR A 25 43.79 25.59 -6.27
C THR A 25 44.17 25.12 -4.87
N PHE A 26 43.78 23.93 -4.44
CA PHE A 26 44.66 22.87 -3.90
C PHE A 26 43.82 21.65 -3.46
N GLY A 27 44.40 20.48 -3.66
CA GLY A 27 43.75 19.18 -3.71
C GLY A 27 42.87 18.81 -2.51
N ILE A 28 41.78 18.11 -2.82
CA ILE A 28 41.13 17.22 -1.89
C ILE A 28 40.72 15.97 -2.67
N ALA A 29 40.90 14.84 -2.01
CA ALA A 29 40.81 13.49 -2.50
C ALA A 29 39.65 13.23 -3.46
N ALA A 30 39.87 12.28 -4.37
CA ALA A 30 38.82 11.61 -5.11
C ALA A 30 37.73 11.09 -4.15
N CYS A 31 36.71 11.90 -3.89
CA CYS A 31 35.41 11.41 -3.49
C CYS A 31 34.84 10.71 -4.71
N ALA A 32 35.15 9.41 -4.82
CA ALA A 32 34.28 8.50 -5.53
C ALA A 32 32.84 8.78 -5.03
N PRO A 33 31.85 8.94 -5.90
CA PRO A 33 30.47 8.99 -5.44
C PRO A 33 30.25 7.72 -4.64
N ALA A 34 29.97 7.87 -3.35
CA ALA A 34 29.44 6.81 -2.54
C ALA A 34 28.18 6.34 -3.27
N GLN A 35 28.30 5.25 -4.01
CA GLN A 35 27.14 4.53 -4.51
C GLN A 35 26.37 4.18 -3.26
N SER A 36 25.29 4.91 -3.02
CA SER A 36 24.27 4.53 -2.06
C SER A 36 23.66 3.25 -2.62
N THR A 37 24.32 2.14 -2.37
CA THR A 37 23.66 0.85 -2.30
C THR A 37 22.62 1.01 -1.20
N THR A 38 21.39 1.30 -1.61
CA THR A 38 20.20 1.08 -0.81
C THR A 38 20.18 -0.41 -0.48
N ILE A 39 20.86 -0.77 0.61
CA ILE A 39 20.68 -2.02 1.33
C ILE A 39 19.24 -1.94 1.86
N ARG A 40 18.27 -2.46 1.12
CA ARG A 40 16.93 -2.76 1.62
C ARG A 40 16.88 -4.23 2.01
N ASP A 41 17.68 -4.60 3.00
CA ASP A 41 17.86 -5.99 3.41
C ASP A 41 17.26 -6.30 4.80
N ALA A 42 16.60 -5.34 5.44
CA ALA A 42 15.86 -5.61 6.67
C ALA A 42 14.37 -5.70 6.35
N GLU A 43 13.77 -6.87 6.62
CA GLU A 43 12.32 -7.04 6.67
C GLU A 43 11.72 -6.06 7.70
N PHE A 44 10.47 -5.67 7.47
CA PHE A 44 9.74 -4.86 8.43
C PHE A 44 9.53 -5.65 9.72
N THR A 45 10.03 -5.13 10.84
CA THR A 45 9.99 -5.80 12.15
C THR A 45 8.85 -5.35 13.05
N GLY A 46 8.02 -4.40 12.59
CA GLY A 46 6.82 -3.96 13.31
C GLY A 46 5.60 -4.83 13.02
N SER A 47 4.48 -4.46 13.64
CA SER A 47 3.15 -5.05 13.44
C SER A 47 2.55 -4.70 12.06
N ALA A 48 1.53 -5.44 11.63
CA ALA A 48 0.83 -5.12 10.38
C ALA A 48 0.16 -3.73 10.45
N VAL A 49 -0.30 -3.33 11.64
CA VAL A 49 -0.86 -2.01 11.91
C VAL A 49 0.18 -0.89 11.73
N GLU A 50 1.39 -1.07 12.25
CA GLU A 50 2.48 -0.10 12.06
C GLU A 50 2.89 0.01 10.59
N TYR A 51 3.00 -1.12 9.89
CA TYR A 51 3.27 -1.12 8.45
C TYR A 51 2.21 -0.34 7.67
N GLN A 52 0.94 -0.57 8.00
CA GLN A 52 -0.19 0.09 7.37
C GLN A 52 -0.19 1.61 7.65
N ALA A 53 0.12 2.02 8.88
CA ALA A 53 0.25 3.42 9.24
C ALA A 53 1.38 4.12 8.46
N ASP A 54 2.54 3.47 8.33
CA ASP A 54 3.67 3.98 7.55
C ASP A 54 3.32 4.10 6.05
N PHE A 55 2.59 3.11 5.53
CA PHE A 55 2.12 3.10 4.14
C PHE A 55 1.15 4.25 3.85
N GLU A 56 0.19 4.50 4.74
CA GLU A 56 -0.72 5.64 4.64
C GLU A 56 0.00 6.98 4.78
N GLN A 57 0.97 7.07 5.70
CA GLN A 57 1.76 8.27 5.85
C GLN A 57 2.52 8.59 4.56
N CYS A 58 3.06 7.57 3.88
CA CYS A 58 3.69 7.75 2.58
C CYS A 58 2.70 8.29 1.53
N LEU A 59 1.50 7.70 1.43
CA LEU A 59 0.48 8.16 0.47
C LEU A 59 -0.01 9.58 0.76
N ARG A 60 -0.21 9.93 2.04
CA ARG A 60 -0.50 11.31 2.47
C ARG A 60 0.63 12.27 2.10
N GLY A 61 1.88 11.85 2.27
CA GLY A 61 3.06 12.59 1.84
C GLY A 61 3.11 12.85 0.32
N LYS A 62 2.52 11.96 -0.48
CA LYS A 62 2.34 12.10 -1.94
C LYS A 62 1.08 12.87 -2.34
N GLY A 63 0.33 13.42 -1.37
CA GLY A 63 -0.84 14.27 -1.60
C GLY A 63 -2.17 13.53 -1.73
N TYR A 64 -2.22 12.24 -1.40
CA TYR A 64 -3.47 11.46 -1.41
C TYR A 64 -4.15 11.50 -0.04
N GLU A 65 -5.44 11.81 -0.04
CA GLU A 65 -6.30 11.55 1.11
C GLU A 65 -6.75 10.09 1.06
N VAL A 66 -6.42 9.35 2.12
CA VAL A 66 -6.67 7.91 2.24
C VAL A 66 -7.35 7.58 3.55
N SER A 67 -8.33 6.68 3.50
CA SER A 67 -8.99 6.13 4.68
C SER A 67 -8.49 4.70 4.94
N ALA A 68 -8.01 4.44 6.16
CA ALA A 68 -7.68 3.12 6.69
C ALA A 68 -8.96 2.39 7.10
N GLY A 69 -9.33 1.35 6.38
CA GLY A 69 -10.66 0.77 6.55
C GLY A 69 -11.76 1.83 6.39
N ASP A 70 -13.00 1.46 6.65
CA ASP A 70 -14.06 2.45 6.76
C ASP A 70 -15.04 2.08 7.87
N ALA A 71 -15.90 3.02 8.23
CA ALA A 71 -17.04 2.80 9.12
C ALA A 71 -18.03 1.72 8.59
N LYS A 72 -17.75 1.12 7.43
CA LYS A 72 -18.52 0.07 6.78
C LYS A 72 -17.85 -1.30 6.88
N GLY A 73 -16.79 -1.43 7.68
CA GLY A 73 -16.17 -2.71 8.02
C GLY A 73 -15.14 -3.23 7.03
N ARG A 74 -14.62 -2.38 6.13
CA ARG A 74 -13.46 -2.77 5.31
C ARG A 74 -12.24 -2.99 6.21
N PRO A 75 -11.38 -3.98 5.90
CA PRO A 75 -10.18 -4.23 6.69
C PRO A 75 -9.27 -3.00 6.67
N GLU A 76 -8.57 -2.77 7.79
CA GLU A 76 -7.65 -1.63 7.96
C GLU A 76 -6.56 -1.58 6.87
N SER A 77 -6.26 -2.70 6.21
CA SER A 77 -5.28 -2.80 5.12
C SER A 77 -5.76 -2.29 3.76
N VAL A 78 -7.03 -1.93 3.61
CA VAL A 78 -7.57 -1.44 2.34
C VAL A 78 -7.49 0.08 2.33
N VAL A 79 -6.44 0.60 1.69
CA VAL A 79 -6.31 2.03 1.41
C VAL A 79 -7.16 2.37 0.21
N VAL A 80 -8.19 3.19 0.42
CA VAL A 80 -9.00 3.73 -0.66
C VAL A 80 -8.74 5.21 -0.81
N PRO A 81 -8.43 5.67 -2.04
CA PRO A 81 -8.24 7.09 -2.28
C PRO A 81 -9.59 7.80 -2.25
N VAL A 82 -9.63 8.95 -1.59
CA VAL A 82 -10.81 9.82 -1.60
C VAL A 82 -10.75 10.73 -2.83
N GLY A 83 -11.84 10.78 -3.60
CA GLY A 83 -12.00 11.78 -4.67
C GLY A 83 -11.32 11.46 -6.01
N ILE A 84 -10.92 10.22 -6.27
CA ILE A 84 -10.46 9.77 -7.60
C ILE A 84 -11.67 9.49 -8.50
N ASN A 85 -11.74 10.15 -9.66
CA ASN A 85 -12.90 10.10 -10.55
C ASN A 85 -12.55 9.67 -11.98
N THR A 86 -11.25 9.60 -12.32
CA THR A 86 -10.78 9.27 -13.68
C THR A 86 -9.84 8.07 -13.69
N ARG A 87 -9.67 7.46 -14.86
CA ARG A 87 -8.77 6.31 -15.04
C ARG A 87 -7.32 6.71 -14.83
N GLU A 88 -6.95 7.91 -15.28
CA GLU A 88 -5.62 8.48 -15.17
C GLU A 88 -5.26 8.74 -13.71
N GLU A 89 -6.17 9.30 -12.92
CA GLU A 89 -6.01 9.48 -11.48
C GLU A 89 -5.87 8.13 -10.76
N SER A 90 -6.69 7.13 -11.12
CA SER A 90 -6.56 5.78 -10.58
C SER A 90 -5.18 5.18 -10.86
N LYS A 91 -4.67 5.34 -12.09
CA LYS A 91 -3.32 4.87 -12.44
C LYS A 91 -2.25 5.58 -11.61
N ALA A 92 -2.32 6.90 -11.49
CA ALA A 92 -1.36 7.67 -10.70
C ALA A 92 -1.36 7.25 -9.22
N PHE A 93 -2.53 6.92 -8.68
CA PHE A 93 -2.66 6.37 -7.34
C PHE A 93 -2.02 4.99 -7.20
N PHE A 94 -2.24 4.07 -8.14
CA PHE A 94 -1.58 2.75 -8.12
C PHE A 94 -0.05 2.86 -8.25
N ASP A 95 0.44 3.77 -9.09
CA ASP A 95 1.87 4.05 -9.20
C ASP A 95 2.42 4.57 -7.86
N ALA A 96 1.70 5.47 -7.18
CA ALA A 96 2.07 5.96 -5.84
C ALA A 96 2.02 4.87 -4.76
N MET A 97 1.06 3.94 -4.82
CA MET A 97 1.02 2.77 -3.93
C MET A 97 2.26 1.89 -4.13
N GLN A 98 2.67 1.66 -5.37
CA GLN A 98 3.88 0.88 -5.66
C GLN A 98 5.13 1.59 -5.16
N GLU A 99 5.23 2.90 -5.35
CA GLU A 99 6.34 3.70 -4.80
C GLU A 99 6.38 3.62 -3.29
N CYS A 100 5.24 3.77 -2.60
CA CYS A 100 5.17 3.66 -1.14
C CYS A 100 5.53 2.26 -0.64
N THR A 101 5.07 1.22 -1.32
CA THR A 101 5.45 -0.17 -1.01
C THR A 101 6.95 -0.36 -1.13
N ASN A 102 7.53 0.20 -2.19
CA ASN A 102 8.95 0.17 -2.39
C ASN A 102 9.66 1.00 -1.31
N GLU A 103 9.12 2.14 -0.87
CA GLU A 103 9.74 3.03 0.11
C GLU A 103 9.95 2.36 1.48
N LEU A 104 8.98 1.54 1.90
CA LEU A 104 9.00 0.79 3.14
C LEU A 104 9.92 -0.43 3.10
N ALA A 105 10.30 -0.92 4.29
CA ALA A 105 10.91 -2.24 4.42
C ALA A 105 9.93 -3.30 3.90
N PRO A 106 10.39 -4.35 3.20
CA PRO A 106 9.48 -5.40 2.73
C PRO A 106 8.77 -6.08 3.90
N ARG A 107 7.48 -6.39 3.74
CA ARG A 107 6.77 -7.25 4.70
C ARG A 107 7.42 -8.62 4.76
N PRO A 108 7.31 -9.34 5.90
CA PRO A 108 7.68 -10.75 5.96
C PRO A 108 7.02 -11.52 4.82
N VAL A 109 7.83 -12.27 4.08
CA VAL A 109 7.33 -13.06 2.96
C VAL A 109 6.97 -14.45 3.48
N VAL A 110 5.78 -14.94 3.14
CA VAL A 110 5.37 -16.32 3.40
C VAL A 110 6.14 -17.22 2.43
N ASP A 111 7.34 -17.65 2.82
CA ASP A 111 8.29 -18.31 1.91
C ASP A 111 8.53 -19.79 2.23
N THR A 112 8.28 -20.23 3.46
CA THR A 112 8.44 -21.63 3.84
C THR A 112 7.15 -22.43 3.68
N ASP A 113 7.28 -23.75 3.50
CA ASP A 113 6.12 -24.64 3.42
C ASP A 113 5.25 -24.62 4.67
N ALA A 114 5.85 -24.40 5.84
CA ALA A 114 5.15 -24.29 7.10
C ALA A 114 4.33 -22.99 7.17
N GLU A 115 4.88 -21.87 6.71
CA GLU A 115 4.19 -20.58 6.65
C GLU A 115 3.05 -20.62 5.63
N VAL A 116 3.26 -21.21 4.44
CA VAL A 116 2.20 -21.37 3.44
C VAL A 116 1.07 -22.25 3.99
N SER A 117 1.40 -23.32 4.72
CA SER A 117 0.41 -24.16 5.41
C SER A 117 -0.34 -23.39 6.52
N ALA A 118 0.34 -22.50 7.24
CA ALA A 118 -0.29 -21.64 8.24
C ALA A 118 -1.25 -20.63 7.60
N PHE A 119 -0.81 -20.01 6.50
CA PHE A 119 -1.63 -19.10 5.72
C PHE A 119 -2.86 -19.79 5.12
N TYR A 120 -2.70 -21.03 4.63
CA TYR A 120 -3.82 -21.83 4.14
C TYR A 120 -4.89 -22.08 5.22
N ARG A 121 -4.50 -22.36 6.48
CA ARG A 121 -5.49 -22.54 7.56
C ARG A 121 -6.34 -21.29 7.77
N LYS A 122 -5.71 -20.12 7.84
CA LYS A 122 -6.38 -18.82 7.95
C LYS A 122 -7.30 -18.55 6.75
N TRP A 123 -6.84 -18.90 5.54
CA TRP A 123 -7.63 -18.79 4.31
C TRP A 123 -8.87 -19.69 4.34
N ILE A 124 -8.76 -20.92 4.87
CA ILE A 124 -9.88 -21.87 5.00
C ILE A 124 -10.86 -21.46 6.09
N GLU A 125 -10.39 -20.95 7.24
CA GLU A 125 -11.28 -20.43 8.28
C GLU A 125 -12.17 -19.30 7.74
N ARG A 126 -11.59 -18.42 6.92
CA ARG A 126 -12.35 -17.36 6.25
C ARG A 126 -13.36 -17.93 5.26
N TRP A 127 -12.95 -18.92 4.47
CA TRP A 127 -13.82 -19.62 3.53
C TRP A 127 -15.02 -20.24 4.23
N ASP A 128 -14.77 -21.00 5.30
CA ASP A 128 -15.79 -21.71 6.06
C ASP A 128 -16.76 -20.72 6.74
N CYS A 129 -16.25 -19.59 7.24
CA CYS A 129 -17.11 -18.52 7.75
C CYS A 129 -18.04 -17.96 6.66
N LEU A 130 -17.52 -17.61 5.48
CA LEU A 130 -18.32 -17.08 4.39
C LEU A 130 -19.37 -18.07 3.88
N ALA A 131 -18.98 -19.33 3.69
CA ALA A 131 -19.90 -20.39 3.34
C ALA A 131 -21.00 -20.57 4.41
N GLY A 132 -20.64 -20.50 5.70
CA GLY A 132 -21.58 -20.55 6.82
C GLY A 132 -22.56 -19.38 6.88
N GLN A 133 -22.16 -18.20 6.39
CA GLN A 133 -23.04 -17.03 6.22
C GLN A 133 -23.93 -17.11 4.97
N GLY A 134 -23.81 -18.17 4.16
CA GLY A 134 -24.59 -18.39 2.94
C GLY A 134 -24.06 -17.67 1.71
N TYR A 135 -22.81 -17.18 1.73
CA TYR A 135 -22.18 -16.64 0.53
C TYR A 135 -21.70 -17.77 -0.39
N ASP A 136 -21.89 -17.59 -1.70
CA ASP A 136 -21.32 -18.48 -2.72
C ASP A 136 -19.87 -18.11 -2.98
N VAL A 137 -18.97 -18.72 -2.21
CA VAL A 137 -17.52 -18.58 -2.37
C VAL A 137 -16.94 -19.60 -3.36
N GLY A 138 -17.76 -20.43 -4.01
CA GLY A 138 -17.31 -21.46 -4.96
C GLY A 138 -16.76 -22.72 -4.27
N SER A 139 -15.72 -23.33 -4.87
CA SER A 139 -15.11 -24.57 -4.37
C SER A 139 -13.78 -24.33 -3.67
N ARG A 140 -13.64 -24.92 -2.48
CA ARG A 140 -12.45 -24.83 -1.65
C ARG A 140 -11.26 -25.50 -2.33
N LEU A 141 -10.11 -24.82 -2.35
CA LEU A 141 -8.87 -25.43 -2.81
C LEU A 141 -8.38 -26.48 -1.80
N THR A 142 -7.66 -27.48 -2.28
CA THR A 142 -6.85 -28.33 -1.40
C THR A 142 -5.61 -27.57 -0.97
N GLU A 143 -4.97 -27.95 0.14
CA GLU A 143 -3.73 -27.33 0.59
C GLU A 143 -2.61 -27.42 -0.45
N ALA A 144 -2.51 -28.54 -1.16
CA ALA A 144 -1.55 -28.72 -2.24
C ALA A 144 -1.82 -27.74 -3.40
N SER A 145 -3.06 -27.68 -3.89
CA SER A 145 -3.43 -26.76 -4.97
C SER A 145 -3.31 -25.29 -4.56
N PHE A 146 -3.56 -24.97 -3.29
CA PHE A 146 -3.36 -23.64 -2.74
C PHE A 146 -1.88 -23.27 -2.76
N ARG A 147 -1.00 -24.15 -2.25
CA ARG A 147 0.45 -23.96 -2.22
C ARG A 147 1.02 -23.74 -3.61
N ASP A 148 0.61 -24.54 -4.59
CA ASP A 148 1.05 -24.41 -5.98
C ASP A 148 0.66 -23.02 -6.54
N LYS A 149 -0.62 -22.64 -6.38
CA LYS A 149 -1.12 -21.32 -6.82
C LYS A 149 -0.46 -20.15 -6.10
N PHE A 150 -0.20 -20.30 -4.80
CA PHE A 150 0.46 -19.29 -3.97
C PHE A 150 1.88 -19.04 -4.46
N ARG A 151 2.66 -20.10 -4.68
CA ARG A 151 4.04 -20.03 -5.19
C ARG A 151 4.11 -19.44 -6.60
N ASP A 152 3.18 -19.83 -7.47
CA ASP A 152 3.11 -19.33 -8.84
C ASP A 152 2.54 -17.92 -8.93
N LYS A 153 2.14 -17.30 -7.80
CA LYS A 153 1.48 -15.99 -7.74
C LYS A 153 0.21 -15.93 -8.60
N THR A 154 -0.45 -17.08 -8.77
CA THR A 154 -1.72 -17.25 -9.52
C THR A 154 -2.89 -17.55 -8.59
N LEU A 155 -2.71 -17.36 -7.28
CA LEU A 155 -3.80 -17.34 -6.33
C LEU A 155 -4.62 -16.07 -6.58
N ASN A 156 -5.56 -16.16 -7.50
CA ASN A 156 -6.31 -15.04 -8.06
C ASN A 156 -7.27 -14.35 -7.08
N SER A 157 -7.36 -14.78 -5.81
CA SER A 157 -8.29 -14.18 -4.86
C SER A 157 -8.16 -14.72 -3.45
N THR A 158 -8.30 -13.82 -2.48
CA THR A 158 -8.81 -14.19 -1.15
C THR A 158 -10.31 -14.55 -1.25
N PRO A 159 -10.90 -15.34 -0.33
CA PRO A 159 -12.25 -15.88 -0.53
C PRO A 159 -13.35 -14.81 -0.70
N HIS A 160 -13.13 -13.61 -0.19
CA HIS A 160 -14.08 -12.50 -0.34
C HIS A 160 -14.05 -11.88 -1.75
N GLU A 161 -12.92 -11.93 -2.46
CA GLU A 161 -12.81 -11.41 -3.84
C GLU A 161 -13.61 -12.26 -4.85
N LEU A 162 -14.03 -13.47 -4.46
CA LEU A 162 -14.93 -14.32 -5.24
C LEU A 162 -16.39 -13.85 -5.19
N LEU A 163 -16.72 -12.93 -4.28
CA LEU A 163 -18.06 -12.38 -4.12
C LEU A 163 -18.27 -11.15 -5.01
N SER A 164 -19.53 -10.87 -5.35
CA SER A 164 -19.88 -9.61 -6.03
C SER A 164 -19.51 -8.41 -5.16
N THR A 165 -19.22 -7.26 -5.78
CA THR A 165 -18.85 -6.02 -5.06
C THR A 165 -19.89 -5.63 -4.00
N GLU A 166 -21.18 -5.86 -4.25
CA GLU A 166 -22.25 -5.60 -3.28
C GLU A 166 -22.18 -6.54 -2.06
N GLN A 167 -21.78 -7.79 -2.27
CA GLN A 167 -21.65 -8.79 -1.21
C GLN A 167 -20.35 -8.62 -0.42
N GLN A 168 -19.28 -8.13 -1.03
CA GLN A 168 -17.97 -7.97 -0.39
C GLN A 168 -18.06 -7.16 0.92
N GLU A 169 -18.75 -6.02 0.92
CA GLU A 169 -18.90 -5.18 2.12
C GLU A 169 -19.60 -5.93 3.27
N LYS A 170 -20.74 -6.58 2.98
CA LYS A 170 -21.49 -7.38 3.97
C LYS A 170 -20.68 -8.59 4.44
N ALA A 171 -19.90 -9.19 3.55
CA ALA A 171 -19.07 -10.36 3.82
C ALA A 171 -17.83 -10.03 4.67
N TYR A 172 -17.32 -8.80 4.60
CA TYR A 172 -16.32 -8.32 5.55
C TYR A 172 -16.91 -8.14 6.94
N LEU A 173 -18.08 -7.52 7.06
CA LEU A 173 -18.75 -7.32 8.34
C LEU A 173 -19.17 -8.64 9.02
N ALA A 174 -19.67 -9.60 8.24
CA ALA A 174 -20.18 -10.87 8.76
C ALA A 174 -19.07 -11.83 9.23
N CYS A 175 -17.87 -11.66 8.71
CA CYS A 175 -16.74 -12.57 8.93
C CYS A 175 -15.45 -11.73 8.95
N PRO A 176 -15.22 -10.94 10.00
CA PRO A 176 -14.09 -10.02 10.05
C PRO A 176 -12.76 -10.77 10.00
N ILE A 177 -11.77 -10.16 9.36
CA ILE A 177 -10.37 -10.63 9.36
C ILE A 177 -9.57 -9.66 10.22
N SER A 178 -8.98 -10.15 11.32
CA SER A 178 -7.89 -9.42 11.98
C SER A 178 -6.66 -9.46 11.06
N GLN A 179 -6.10 -8.28 10.75
CA GLN A 179 -4.95 -8.18 9.84
C GLN A 179 -3.71 -8.81 10.44
N ASP A 180 -3.46 -8.57 11.74
CA ASP A 180 -2.39 -9.24 12.48
C ASP A 180 -2.60 -10.76 12.50
N GLU A 181 -3.85 -11.22 12.59
CA GLU A 181 -4.16 -12.65 12.55
C GLU A 181 -3.97 -13.24 11.16
N PHE A 182 -4.22 -12.50 10.08
CA PHE A 182 -4.12 -13.03 8.73
C PHE A 182 -2.70 -12.96 8.16
N TRP A 183 -1.98 -11.87 8.43
CA TRP A 183 -0.67 -11.58 7.87
C TRP A 183 0.51 -11.64 8.86
N GLY A 184 0.25 -11.68 10.17
CA GLY A 184 1.26 -11.93 11.21
C GLY A 184 1.49 -13.41 11.48
#